data_AF-A0A3P1XBW3-F1
#
_entry.id   AF-A0A3P1XBW3-F1
#
_cell.length_a   1.000
_cell.length_b   1.000
_cell.length_c   1.000
_cell.angle_alpha   90.00
_cell.angle_beta   90.00
_cell.angle_gamma   90.00
#
_symmetry.space_group_name_H-M   'P 1'
#
loop_
_entity.id
_entity.type
_entity.pdbx_description
1 polymer ?
#
loop_
_entity_poly.entity_id
_entity_poly.type
_entity_poly.pdbx_seq_one_letter_code
_entity_poly.pdbx_strand_id
1 'polypeptide(L)'
;NMTSGGLIYAVSGVPGLIAANSITNSAYQFGYDMDAIVGGAHNGAADAMRHCYLMCRMTKTFGSTIADVIGKNHEAAGDRQGQPAKERIMDLKNNTVGIACGDFSAKCSDACIEKYNTGQLFGLDGIKADNPIKAKQGSSDASNY
;
A
#
# COMPACT_ATOMS: atom_id res chain seq x y z
N ASN A 1 5.24 2.93 -34.35
CA ASN A 1 4.40 1.80 -33.91
C ASN A 1 5.24 0.75 -33.20
N MET A 2 5.29 0.81 -31.87
CA MET A 2 5.81 -0.27 -31.03
C MET A 2 4.70 -0.68 -30.06
N THR A 3 3.92 -1.67 -30.45
CA THR A 3 3.09 -2.45 -29.53
C THR A 3 4.01 -3.35 -28.71
N SER A 4 4.48 -2.85 -27.57
CA SER A 4 5.06 -3.71 -26.53
C SER A 4 3.89 -4.32 -25.74
N GLY A 5 3.25 -5.32 -26.35
CA GLY A 5 2.32 -6.21 -25.66
C GLY A 5 3.15 -7.08 -24.72
N GLY A 6 3.42 -6.58 -23.52
CA GLY A 6 4.00 -7.38 -22.45
C GLY A 6 3.08 -8.57 -22.19
N LEU A 7 3.61 -9.78 -22.32
CA LEU A 7 2.94 -11.01 -21.90
C LEU A 7 2.57 -10.87 -20.42
N ILE A 8 1.31 -10.55 -20.12
CA ILE A 8 0.76 -10.77 -18.79
C ILE A 8 0.49 -12.27 -18.71
N TYR A 9 1.47 -13.03 -18.22
CA TYR A 9 1.18 -14.34 -17.67
C TYR A 9 0.19 -14.11 -16.54
N ALA A 10 -1.06 -14.54 -16.71
CA ALA A 10 -2.07 -14.45 -15.68
C ALA A 10 -1.60 -15.28 -14.47
N VAL A 11 -0.99 -14.63 -13.49
CA VAL A 11 -0.61 -15.23 -12.21
C VAL A 11 -1.92 -15.54 -11.48
N SER A 12 -2.46 -16.74 -11.70
CA SER A 12 -3.77 -17.18 -11.24
C SER A 12 -3.68 -18.56 -10.58
N GLY A 13 -4.75 -19.01 -9.92
CA GLY A 13 -4.73 -20.28 -9.17
C GLY A 13 -3.71 -20.27 -8.03
N VAL A 14 -3.05 -21.40 -7.80
CA VAL A 14 -2.05 -21.55 -6.73
C VAL A 14 -0.87 -20.57 -6.87
N PRO A 15 -0.26 -20.37 -8.05
CA PRO A 15 0.77 -19.34 -8.23
C PRO A 15 0.27 -17.93 -7.89
N GLY A 16 -0.97 -17.59 -8.28
CA GLY A 16 -1.61 -16.33 -7.92
C GLY A 16 -1.74 -16.14 -6.42
N LEU A 17 -2.17 -17.19 -5.71
CA LEU A 17 -2.28 -17.18 -4.26
C LEU A 17 -0.91 -16.99 -3.59
N ILE A 18 0.12 -17.69 -4.04
CA ILE A 18 1.48 -17.56 -3.49
C ILE A 18 2.02 -16.14 -3.69
N ALA A 19 1.84 -15.59 -4.89
CA ALA A 19 2.25 -14.22 -5.19
C ALA A 19 1.49 -13.19 -4.34
N ALA A 20 0.16 -13.32 -4.24
CA ALA A 20 -0.66 -12.45 -3.41
C ALA A 20 -0.26 -12.53 -1.93
N ASN A 21 -0.02 -13.74 -1.39
CA ASN A 21 0.42 -13.93 -0.01
C ASN A 21 1.80 -13.30 0.24
N SER A 22 2.76 -13.51 -0.67
CA SER A 22 4.08 -12.89 -0.61
C SER A 22 4.00 -11.36 -0.61
N ILE A 23 3.13 -10.79 -1.47
CA ILE A 23 2.89 -9.35 -1.51
C ILE A 23 2.29 -8.86 -0.19
N THR A 24 1.26 -9.54 0.33
CA THR A 24 0.64 -9.19 1.62
C THR A 24 1.66 -9.20 2.75
N ASN A 25 2.53 -10.22 2.84
CA ASN A 25 3.60 -10.27 3.83
C ASN A 25 4.58 -9.10 3.68
N SER A 26 4.96 -8.76 2.44
CA SER A 26 5.84 -7.60 2.19
C SER A 26 5.18 -6.27 2.57
N ALA A 27 3.86 -6.15 2.39
CA ALA A 27 3.12 -4.96 2.81
C ALA A 27 3.03 -4.85 4.33
N TYR A 28 2.77 -5.96 5.05
CA TYR A 28 2.84 -5.96 6.51
C TYR A 28 4.21 -5.51 7.01
N GLN A 29 5.30 -6.05 6.46
CA GLN A 29 6.65 -5.63 6.84
C GLN A 29 6.87 -4.13 6.58
N PHE A 30 6.47 -3.63 5.40
CA PHE A 30 6.54 -2.20 5.11
C PHE A 30 5.74 -1.35 6.11
N GLY A 31 4.52 -1.78 6.47
CA GLY A 31 3.70 -1.12 7.49
C GLY A 31 4.38 -1.12 8.87
N TYR A 32 4.99 -2.23 9.28
CA TYR A 32 5.76 -2.32 10.53
C TYR A 32 6.96 -1.36 10.53
N ASP A 33 7.72 -1.34 9.44
CA ASP A 33 8.87 -0.43 9.31
C ASP A 33 8.41 1.03 9.37
N MET A 34 7.26 1.34 8.75
CA MET A 34 6.69 2.68 8.78
C MET A 34 6.09 3.05 10.14
N ASP A 35 5.55 2.11 10.91
CA ASP A 35 5.03 2.38 12.26
C ASP A 35 6.13 2.92 13.20
N ALA A 36 7.36 2.43 13.06
CA ALA A 36 8.49 2.98 13.81
C ALA A 36 8.76 4.46 13.52
N ILE A 37 8.43 4.93 12.30
CA ILE A 37 8.74 6.27 11.80
C ILE A 37 7.56 7.23 11.97
N VAL A 38 6.37 6.82 11.56
CA VAL A 38 5.17 7.67 11.55
C VAL A 38 4.11 7.23 12.55
N GLY A 39 4.20 6.02 13.12
CA GLY A 39 3.19 5.47 14.00
C GLY A 39 1.86 5.15 13.31
N GLY A 40 0.99 4.46 14.06
CA GLY A 40 -0.36 4.15 13.62
C GLY A 40 -0.42 2.91 12.72
N ALA A 41 0.16 1.79 13.15
CA ALA A 41 0.09 0.49 12.49
C ALA A 41 -1.35 0.01 12.21
N HIS A 42 -2.31 0.45 13.02
CA HIS A 42 -3.72 0.24 12.79
C HIS A 42 -4.45 1.58 12.86
N ASN A 43 -5.27 1.86 11.85
CA ASN A 43 -6.07 3.07 11.71
C ASN A 43 -5.28 4.40 11.66
N GLY A 44 -3.98 4.36 11.37
CA GLY A 44 -3.12 5.54 11.32
C GLY A 44 -2.23 5.61 10.07
N ALA A 45 -1.17 6.41 10.16
CA ALA A 45 -0.33 6.74 9.01
C ALA A 45 0.43 5.53 8.42
N ALA A 46 0.98 4.67 9.29
CA ALA A 46 1.64 3.45 8.84
C ALA A 46 0.66 2.46 8.20
N ASP A 47 -0.57 2.40 8.70
CA ASP A 47 -1.65 1.62 8.11
C ASP A 47 -2.00 2.11 6.70
N ALA A 48 -2.24 3.41 6.55
CA ALA A 48 -2.52 4.05 5.26
C ALA A 48 -1.42 3.77 4.21
N MET A 49 -0.16 3.84 4.64
CA MET A 49 0.99 3.51 3.80
C MET A 49 1.04 2.02 3.44
N ARG A 50 0.72 1.11 4.38
CA ARG A 50 0.60 -0.34 4.11
C ARG A 50 -0.42 -0.61 3.02
N HIS A 51 -1.62 -0.02 3.10
CA HIS A 51 -2.68 -0.20 2.10
C HIS A 51 -2.27 0.33 0.72
N CYS A 52 -1.66 1.52 0.66
CA CYS A 52 -1.09 2.05 -0.59
C CYS A 52 -0.05 1.10 -1.19
N TYR A 53 0.90 0.63 -0.37
CA TYR A 53 1.99 -0.22 -0.84
C TYR A 53 1.49 -1.59 -1.32
N LEU A 54 0.57 -2.19 -0.55
CA LEU A 54 -0.10 -3.44 -0.90
C LEU A 54 -0.71 -3.34 -2.30
N MET A 55 -1.52 -2.31 -2.53
CA MET A 55 -2.25 -2.16 -3.78
C MET A 55 -1.36 -1.77 -4.96
N CYS A 56 -0.27 -1.02 -4.73
CA CYS A 56 0.74 -0.76 -5.74
C CYS A 56 1.42 -2.06 -6.19
N ARG A 57 1.84 -2.90 -5.23
CA ARG A 57 2.45 -4.21 -5.52
C ARG A 57 1.48 -5.15 -6.23
N MET A 58 0.23 -5.24 -5.77
CA MET A 58 -0.81 -6.03 -6.41
C MET A 58 -1.03 -5.58 -7.86
N THR A 59 -1.08 -4.27 -8.10
CA THR A 59 -1.25 -3.72 -9.45
C THR A 59 -0.07 -4.06 -10.35
N LYS A 60 1.16 -3.99 -9.85
CA LYS A 60 2.34 -4.39 -10.62
C LYS A 60 2.38 -5.87 -10.99
N THR A 61 1.80 -6.74 -10.16
CA THR A 61 1.81 -8.18 -10.38
C THR A 61 0.61 -8.67 -11.18
N PHE A 62 -0.58 -8.12 -10.93
CA PHE A 62 -1.85 -8.63 -11.45
C PHE A 62 -2.58 -7.64 -12.38
N GLY A 63 -2.08 -6.41 -12.50
CA GLY A 63 -2.78 -5.32 -13.17
C GLY A 63 -3.83 -4.65 -12.28
N SER A 64 -4.16 -3.40 -12.61
CA SER A 64 -5.02 -2.53 -11.80
C SER A 64 -6.43 -3.10 -11.62
N THR A 65 -7.01 -3.72 -12.65
CA THR A 65 -8.35 -4.33 -12.58
C THR A 65 -8.41 -5.46 -11.55
N ILE A 66 -7.44 -6.37 -11.56
CA ILE A 66 -7.45 -7.51 -10.61
C ILE A 66 -7.13 -7.02 -9.20
N ALA A 67 -6.19 -6.07 -9.07
CA ALA A 67 -5.88 -5.44 -7.81
C ALA A 67 -7.13 -4.79 -7.19
N ASP A 68 -7.88 -3.99 -7.94
CA ASP A 68 -9.12 -3.37 -7.47
C ASP A 68 -10.15 -4.40 -6.95
N VAL A 69 -10.34 -5.49 -7.67
CA VAL A 69 -11.23 -6.58 -7.25
C VAL A 69 -10.75 -7.24 -5.96
N ILE A 70 -9.44 -7.53 -5.84
CA ILE A 70 -8.85 -8.10 -4.62
C ILE A 70 -9.06 -7.16 -3.43
N GLY A 71 -8.74 -5.86 -3.58
CA GLY A 71 -8.89 -4.86 -2.53
C GLY A 71 -10.34 -4.73 -2.08
N LYS A 72 -11.29 -4.57 -3.01
CA LYS A 72 -12.72 -4.48 -2.67
C LYS A 72 -13.26 -5.73 -1.99
N ASN A 73 -12.80 -6.92 -2.41
CA ASN A 73 -13.18 -8.17 -1.77
C ASN A 73 -12.62 -8.31 -0.35
N HIS A 74 -11.40 -7.80 -0.10
CA HIS A 74 -10.81 -7.74 1.23
C HIS A 74 -11.65 -6.87 2.17
N GLU A 75 -12.02 -5.65 1.74
CA GLU A 75 -12.89 -4.76 2.53
C GLU A 75 -14.30 -5.34 2.71
N ALA A 76 -14.87 -5.99 1.69
CA ALA A 76 -16.15 -6.67 1.87
C ALA A 76 -16.06 -7.83 2.89
N ALA A 77 -14.89 -8.44 3.04
CA ALA A 77 -14.65 -9.48 4.03
C ALA A 77 -14.52 -8.93 5.46
N GLY A 78 -13.91 -7.76 5.63
CA GLY A 78 -13.90 -7.09 6.92
C GLY A 78 -15.29 -6.57 7.33
N ASP A 79 -16.12 -6.10 6.40
CA ASP A 79 -17.52 -5.75 6.68
C ASP A 79 -18.30 -6.93 7.28
N ARG A 80 -18.12 -8.13 6.69
CA ARG A 80 -18.72 -9.36 7.21
C ARG A 80 -18.20 -9.75 8.60
N GLN A 81 -17.05 -9.22 9.00
CA GLN A 81 -16.43 -9.41 10.32
C GLN A 81 -16.72 -8.24 11.28
N GLY A 82 -17.50 -7.24 10.86
CA GLY A 82 -17.87 -6.10 11.68
C GLY A 82 -16.88 -4.94 11.65
N GLN A 83 -16.11 -4.76 10.56
CA GLN A 83 -15.24 -3.59 10.43
C GLN A 83 -16.06 -2.29 10.53
N PRO A 84 -15.59 -1.27 11.26
CA PRO A 84 -16.21 0.04 11.27
C PRO A 84 -16.17 0.69 9.88
N ALA A 85 -17.26 1.37 9.50
CA ALA A 85 -17.38 2.02 8.18
C ALA A 85 -16.26 3.05 7.90
N LYS A 86 -15.75 3.72 8.94
CA LYS A 86 -14.65 4.68 8.84
C LYS A 86 -13.30 4.04 8.48
N GLU A 87 -13.07 2.79 8.89
CA GLU A 87 -11.88 2.02 8.53
C GLU A 87 -11.97 1.65 7.05
N ARG A 88 -13.13 1.11 6.62
CA ARG A 88 -13.42 0.82 5.21
C ARG A 88 -13.13 2.00 4.29
N ILE A 89 -13.57 3.20 4.69
CA ILE A 89 -13.37 4.41 3.88
C ILE A 89 -11.88 4.75 3.76
N MET A 90 -11.12 4.62 4.83
CA MET A 90 -9.66 4.82 4.80
C MET A 90 -9.00 3.81 3.87
N ASP A 91 -9.30 2.53 4.06
CA ASP A 91 -8.68 1.43 3.34
C ASP A 91 -8.96 1.53 1.84
N LEU A 92 -10.22 1.77 1.44
CA LEU A 92 -10.60 1.96 0.04
C LEU A 92 -9.89 3.16 -0.61
N LYS A 93 -9.75 4.28 0.11
CA LYS A 93 -9.06 5.47 -0.41
C LYS A 93 -7.57 5.19 -0.64
N ASN A 94 -6.89 4.60 0.34
CA ASN A 94 -5.46 4.29 0.21
C ASN A 94 -5.21 3.15 -0.79
N ASN A 95 -6.14 2.19 -0.90
CA ASN A 95 -6.12 1.16 -1.92
C ASN A 95 -6.15 1.79 -3.33
N THR A 96 -7.03 2.77 -3.54
CA THR A 96 -7.15 3.50 -4.82
C THR A 96 -5.85 4.26 -5.16
N VAL A 97 -5.25 4.92 -4.18
CA VAL A 97 -3.96 5.61 -4.36
C VAL A 97 -2.86 4.60 -4.73
N GLY A 98 -2.81 3.47 -4.05
CA GLY A 98 -1.87 2.39 -4.33
C GLY A 98 -2.00 1.83 -5.74
N ILE A 99 -3.23 1.62 -6.24
CA ILE A 99 -3.46 1.17 -7.63
C ILE A 99 -2.85 2.16 -8.62
N ALA A 100 -3.12 3.46 -8.44
CA ALA A 100 -2.54 4.50 -9.30
C ALA A 100 -1.00 4.51 -9.23
N CYS A 101 -0.41 4.33 -8.05
CA CYS A 101 1.05 4.19 -7.92
C CYS A 101 1.60 2.96 -8.66
N GLY A 102 0.85 1.85 -8.69
CA GLY A 102 1.25 0.63 -9.40
C GLY A 102 1.39 0.81 -10.90
N ASP A 103 0.48 1.58 -11.51
CA ASP A 103 0.43 1.84 -12.95
C ASP A 103 1.58 2.74 -13.44
N PHE A 104 2.03 3.71 -12.64
CA PHE A 104 2.94 4.77 -13.10
C PHE A 104 4.31 4.81 -12.41
N SER A 105 4.46 4.28 -11.19
CA SER A 105 5.70 4.47 -10.41
C SER A 105 6.68 3.31 -10.58
N ALA A 106 7.99 3.57 -10.48
CA ALA A 106 9.00 2.51 -10.54
C ALA A 106 9.05 1.65 -9.26
N LYS A 107 8.92 2.27 -8.09
CA LYS A 107 9.02 1.62 -6.77
C LYS A 107 7.83 1.99 -5.89
N CYS A 108 7.14 0.97 -5.36
CA CYS A 108 5.93 1.18 -4.56
C CYS A 108 6.19 1.84 -3.20
N SER A 109 7.31 1.55 -2.56
CA SER A 109 7.71 2.20 -1.30
C SER A 109 7.82 3.71 -1.48
N ASP A 110 8.60 4.12 -2.47
CA ASP A 110 8.94 5.52 -2.72
C ASP A 110 7.69 6.30 -3.11
N ALA A 111 6.87 5.72 -3.98
CA ALA A 111 5.60 6.31 -4.41
C ALA A 111 4.64 6.51 -3.24
N CYS A 112 4.45 5.49 -2.38
CA CYS A 112 3.53 5.62 -1.25
C CYS A 112 4.05 6.55 -0.16
N ILE A 113 5.37 6.60 0.07
CA ILE A 113 6.00 7.61 0.94
C ILE A 113 5.80 9.03 0.36
N GLU A 114 5.92 9.21 -0.95
CA GLU A 114 5.65 10.51 -1.59
C GLU A 114 4.18 10.91 -1.42
N LYS A 115 3.24 9.99 -1.64
CA LYS A 115 1.80 10.22 -1.42
C LYS A 115 1.50 10.57 0.02
N TYR A 116 2.19 9.94 0.97
CA TYR A 116 2.11 10.32 2.38
C TYR A 116 2.58 11.76 2.60
N ASN A 117 3.80 12.08 2.17
CA ASN A 117 4.44 13.38 2.39
C ASN A 117 3.69 14.55 1.73
N THR A 118 3.00 14.29 0.62
CA THR A 118 2.18 15.29 -0.09
C THR A 118 0.73 15.35 0.42
N GLY A 119 0.39 14.56 1.45
CA GLY A 119 -0.93 14.53 2.06
C GLY A 119 -2.01 13.95 1.15
N GLN A 120 -1.62 12.98 0.32
CA GLN A 120 -2.50 12.22 -0.59
C GLN A 120 -2.85 10.83 -0.04
N LEU A 121 -2.40 10.48 1.17
CA LEU A 121 -2.90 9.34 1.93
C LEU A 121 -3.86 9.79 3.04
N PHE A 122 -4.72 8.88 3.45
CA PHE A 122 -5.86 9.17 4.30
C PHE A 122 -5.85 8.33 5.57
N GLY A 123 -6.17 8.93 6.72
CA GLY A 123 -6.48 8.25 7.97
C GLY A 123 -7.99 7.99 8.09
N LEU A 124 -8.44 7.69 9.32
CA LEU A 124 -9.86 7.50 9.61
C LEU A 124 -10.70 8.68 9.13
N ASP A 125 -11.96 8.38 8.77
CA ASP A 125 -12.92 9.34 8.21
C ASP A 125 -12.47 9.99 6.89
N GLY A 126 -11.36 9.52 6.30
CA GLY A 126 -10.82 10.06 5.07
C GLY A 126 -10.19 11.45 5.23
N ILE A 127 -9.80 11.81 6.46
CA ILE A 127 -8.92 12.94 6.78
C ILE A 127 -7.51 12.58 6.30
N LYS A 128 -6.65 13.55 6.01
CA LYS A 128 -5.25 13.25 5.64
C LYS A 128 -4.60 12.42 6.74
N ALA A 129 -3.82 11.41 6.34
CA ALA A 129 -2.98 10.70 7.29
C ALA A 129 -1.84 11.64 7.70
N ASP A 130 -1.94 12.26 8.88
CA ASP A 130 -1.00 13.25 9.38
C ASP A 130 -0.43 12.84 10.73
N ASN A 131 0.55 11.93 10.70
CA ASN A 131 1.53 11.89 11.77
C ASN A 131 2.81 12.59 11.29
N PRO A 132 3.37 13.56 12.02
CA PRO A 132 4.69 14.07 11.66
C PRO A 132 5.65 12.88 11.58
N ILE A 133 6.37 12.74 10.45
CA ILE A 133 7.49 11.79 10.35
C ILE A 133 8.37 12.09 11.56
N LYS A 134 8.54 11.13 12.46
CA LYS A 134 9.55 11.27 13.51
C LYS A 134 10.84 11.51 12.77
N ALA A 135 11.42 12.71 12.92
CA ALA A 135 12.71 13.02 12.35
C ALA A 135 13.59 11.80 12.61
N LYS A 136 14.16 11.19 11.55
CA LYS A 136 15.17 10.15 11.73
C LYS A 136 16.07 10.66 12.84
N GLN A 137 16.15 9.97 13.98
CA GLN A 137 17.25 10.19 14.89
C GLN A 137 18.47 10.13 14.00
N GLY A 138 19.20 11.25 13.95
CA GLY A 138 20.24 11.47 12.96
C GLY A 138 21.09 10.21 12.89
N SER A 139 21.21 9.65 11.68
CA SER A 139 22.28 8.71 11.40
C SER A 139 23.55 9.54 11.50
N SER A 140 24.05 9.71 12.71
CA SER A 140 25.43 10.06 12.97
C SER A 140 26.26 8.84 12.62
N ASP A 141 26.40 8.55 11.33
CA ASP A 141 27.45 7.69 10.80
C ASP A 141 28.07 8.40 9.61
N ALA A 142 28.67 9.55 9.93
CA ALA A 142 29.90 9.94 9.27
C ALA A 142 31.01 9.05 9.83
N SER A 143 31.33 7.97 9.11
CA SER A 143 32.62 7.30 9.26
C SER A 143 32.92 6.50 8.02
N ASN A 144 33.76 7.11 7.16
CA ASN A 144 34.87 6.50 6.45
C ASN A 144 34.94 4.96 6.53
N TYR A 145 34.72 4.28 5.40
CA TYR A 145 35.70 3.43 4.70
C TYR A 145 35.12 2.98 3.37
#